data_AF-A0A067RF52-F1
#
_entry.id   AF-A0A067RF52-F1
#
_cell.length_a   1.000
_cell.length_b   1.000
_cell.length_c   1.000
_cell.angle_alpha   90.00
_cell.angle_beta   90.00
_cell.angle_gamma   90.00
#
_symmetry.space_group_name_H-M   'P 1'
#
loop_
_entity.id
_entity.type
_entity.pdbx_description
1 polymer ?
#
loop_
_entity_poly.entity_id
_entity_poly.type
_entity_poly.pdbx_seq_one_letter_code
_entity_poly.pdbx_strand_id
1 'polypeptide(L)'
;MAEAKAKVTDSQLQVGALEMKVSELQAARTKQVAQIQMHNLRIEEDKKMIQDLNRQVKEMERILKRNHPNSISALILTANSEETDLPPRFRYLENRVQQLEQELTRSETDAQASIREIQDKFQAMKLKYEEHTSDLELQLATAKHQAHMWRQTAEKNEARLAAEKKAEEQPVRDARQSKKMAAHPVVISVGAPSANALAVREDAHLLATIRGLKLELAAKDKELVKIRRDLDESAKTNRKLQKERERQLGVITAPPRQPGVRGVGKEEELNETGHQSGSKVYDPTWFEPSPADPQECVKRLRQENSMLREELLRVEEDYRGLQTKRLQDLNLLQEHHEAEMDRLIADHMTRHSSSRIADLQGQLSTQQIVISHLKDQLKQLNEYRDEIEVLKAERDHLENSNVDLRKKVANLECLRTPEMLQYEALREKLSELEHRHETREQKLRAVVRDLVRRNAEQRALGEEDRSAATMREKLIDKNRQLCSYRAEIDRILEALREFDRYKRPGSTVELLSD
;
A
#
# COMPACT_ATOMS: atom_id res chain seq x y z
N MET A 1 9.31 72.02 -8.04
CA MET A 1 10.78 72.13 -7.89
C MET A 1 11.32 71.28 -6.74
N ALA A 2 10.84 71.43 -5.49
CA ALA A 2 11.33 70.65 -4.35
C ALA A 2 11.04 69.13 -4.44
N GLU A 3 9.82 68.76 -4.85
CA GLU A 3 9.42 67.34 -4.97
C GLU A 3 10.17 66.59 -6.09
N ALA A 4 10.48 67.28 -7.19
CA ALA A 4 11.29 66.72 -8.27
C ALA A 4 12.74 66.50 -7.82
N LYS A 5 13.30 67.40 -7.01
CA LYS A 5 14.64 67.21 -6.41
C LYS A 5 14.67 66.03 -5.44
N ALA A 6 13.63 65.85 -4.61
CA ALA A 6 13.52 64.72 -3.69
C ALA A 6 13.43 63.36 -4.42
N LYS A 7 12.64 63.27 -5.49
CA LYS A 7 12.56 62.04 -6.31
C LYS A 7 13.87 61.71 -7.02
N VAL A 8 14.61 62.73 -7.46
CA VAL A 8 15.95 62.55 -8.05
C VAL A 8 16.95 62.07 -7.01
N THR A 9 16.93 62.62 -5.79
CA THR A 9 17.82 62.14 -4.71
C THR A 9 17.49 60.72 -4.27
N ASP A 10 16.21 60.35 -4.18
CA ASP A 10 15.81 58.98 -3.85
C ASP A 10 16.21 57.99 -4.96
N SER A 11 16.04 58.38 -6.22
CA SER A 11 16.49 57.56 -7.35
C SER A 11 18.02 57.41 -7.36
N GLN A 12 18.77 58.45 -7.00
CA GLN A 12 20.23 58.38 -6.87
C GLN A 12 20.68 57.46 -5.73
N LEU A 13 19.99 57.49 -4.58
CA LEU A 13 20.24 56.57 -3.48
C LEU A 13 19.94 55.13 -3.88
N GLN A 14 18.85 54.90 -4.63
CA GLN A 14 18.48 53.57 -5.11
C GLN A 14 19.48 53.05 -6.16
N VAL A 15 19.97 53.91 -7.05
CA VAL A 15 21.04 53.56 -8.01
C VAL A 15 22.33 53.19 -7.26
N GLY A 16 22.75 53.97 -6.26
CA GLY A 16 23.93 53.64 -5.45
C GLY A 16 23.79 52.32 -4.68
N ALA A 17 22.60 52.02 -4.16
CA ALA A 17 22.31 50.74 -3.51
C ALA A 17 22.37 49.56 -4.50
N LEU A 18 21.87 49.75 -5.72
CA LEU A 18 21.95 48.74 -6.79
C LEU A 18 23.40 48.54 -7.27
N GLU A 19 24.19 49.60 -7.41
CA GLU A 19 25.62 49.53 -7.76
C GLU A 19 26.41 48.74 -6.71
N MET A 20 26.17 49.01 -5.42
CA MET A 20 26.75 48.22 -4.33
C MET A 20 26.34 46.75 -4.42
N LYS A 21 25.07 46.47 -4.73
CA LYS A 21 24.61 45.08 -4.85
C LYS A 21 25.20 44.36 -6.04
N VAL A 22 25.36 45.06 -7.17
CA VAL A 22 26.05 44.54 -8.35
C VAL A 22 27.51 44.24 -8.04
N SER A 23 28.19 45.14 -7.31
CA SER A 23 29.57 44.94 -6.87
C SER A 23 29.71 43.72 -5.94
N GLU A 24 28.81 43.55 -4.98
CA GLU A 24 28.76 42.36 -4.12
C GLU A 24 28.55 41.06 -4.90
N LEU A 25 27.61 41.06 -5.85
CA LEU A 25 27.34 39.88 -6.69
C LEU A 25 28.51 39.57 -7.62
N GLN A 26 29.20 40.59 -8.15
CA GLN A 26 30.42 40.41 -8.93
C GLN A 26 31.53 39.80 -8.07
N ALA A 27 31.75 40.28 -6.84
CA ALA A 27 32.73 39.72 -5.91
C ALA A 27 32.38 38.29 -5.47
N ALA A 28 31.10 37.97 -5.28
CA ALA A 28 30.65 36.61 -4.98
C ALA A 28 30.90 35.67 -6.17
N ARG A 29 30.63 36.14 -7.41
CA ARG A 29 30.87 35.38 -8.64
C ARG A 29 32.36 35.11 -8.85
N THR A 30 33.24 36.09 -8.64
CA THR A 30 34.70 35.88 -8.79
C THR A 30 35.23 34.88 -7.76
N LYS A 31 34.74 34.93 -6.52
CA LYS A 31 35.08 33.96 -5.48
C LYS A 31 34.62 32.54 -5.85
N GLN A 32 33.40 32.40 -6.38
CA GLN A 32 32.88 31.11 -6.82
C GLN A 32 33.69 30.53 -7.99
N VAL A 33 34.04 31.35 -8.98
CA VAL A 33 34.89 30.93 -10.10
C VAL A 33 36.27 30.48 -9.62
N ALA A 34 36.89 31.21 -8.69
CA ALA A 34 38.18 30.82 -8.10
C ALA A 34 38.09 29.49 -7.33
N GLN A 35 37.00 29.25 -6.59
CA GLN A 35 36.77 27.96 -5.91
C GLN A 35 36.64 26.80 -6.89
N ILE A 36 35.89 26.97 -7.99
CA ILE A 36 35.73 25.96 -9.03
C ILE A 36 37.08 25.66 -9.70
N GLN A 37 37.88 26.68 -9.98
CA GLN A 37 39.22 26.50 -10.56
C GLN A 37 40.14 25.71 -9.62
N MET A 38 40.16 26.04 -8.33
CA MET A 38 40.95 25.30 -7.34
C MET A 38 40.50 23.84 -7.20
N HIS A 39 39.19 23.59 -7.26
CA HIS A 39 38.64 22.23 -7.24
C HIS A 39 39.06 21.42 -8.48
N ASN A 40 38.99 22.03 -9.67
CA ASN A 40 39.40 21.38 -10.90
C ASN A 40 40.91 21.07 -10.95
N LEU A 41 41.75 21.95 -10.38
CA LEU A 41 43.18 21.69 -10.25
C LEU A 41 43.45 20.47 -9.36
N ARG A 42 42.75 20.35 -8.23
CA ARG A 42 42.85 19.17 -7.35
C ARG A 42 42.43 17.89 -8.05
N ILE A 43 41.33 17.91 -8.81
CA ILE A 43 40.91 16.75 -9.61
C ILE A 43 42.00 16.33 -10.60
N GLU A 44 42.64 17.29 -11.27
CA GLU A 44 43.68 16.96 -12.26
C GLU A 44 44.96 16.43 -11.59
N GLU A 45 45.30 16.91 -10.39
CA GLU A 45 46.37 16.36 -9.54
C GLU A 45 46.04 14.92 -9.10
N ASP A 46 44.83 14.68 -8.60
CA ASP A 46 44.36 13.34 -8.20
C ASP A 46 44.35 12.38 -9.39
N LYS A 47 43.93 12.84 -10.56
CA LYS A 47 43.94 12.05 -11.80
C LYS A 47 45.36 11.64 -12.20
N LYS A 48 46.34 12.53 -12.07
CA LYS A 48 47.76 12.18 -12.30
C LYS A 48 48.25 11.17 -11.27
N MET A 49 47.91 11.35 -10.00
CA MET A 49 48.27 10.40 -8.94
C MET A 49 47.67 9.01 -9.19
N ILE A 50 46.40 8.93 -9.60
CA ILE A 50 45.73 7.68 -9.97
C ILE A 50 46.40 7.04 -11.19
N GLN A 51 46.80 7.82 -12.20
CA GLN A 51 47.53 7.32 -13.36
C GLN A 51 48.89 6.73 -12.97
N ASP A 52 49.65 7.41 -12.12
CA ASP A 52 50.95 6.93 -11.64
C ASP A 52 50.81 5.69 -10.75
N LEU A 53 49.81 5.66 -9.86
CA LEU A 53 49.50 4.46 -9.06
C LEU A 53 49.12 3.29 -9.95
N ASN A 54 48.28 3.48 -10.96
CA ASN A 54 47.93 2.43 -11.92
C ASN A 54 49.15 1.94 -12.72
N ARG A 55 50.06 2.85 -13.10
CA ARG A 55 51.31 2.47 -13.75
C ARG A 55 52.19 1.64 -12.80
N GLN A 56 52.28 2.02 -11.53
CA GLN A 56 53.03 1.27 -10.51
C GLN A 56 52.43 -0.12 -10.27
N VAL A 57 51.10 -0.23 -10.17
CA VAL A 57 50.41 -1.52 -10.04
C VAL A 57 50.71 -2.40 -11.25
N LYS A 58 50.61 -1.89 -12.48
CA LYS A 58 50.95 -2.66 -13.70
C LYS A 58 52.41 -3.10 -13.73
N GLU A 59 53.33 -2.28 -13.25
CA GLU A 59 54.75 -2.67 -13.18
C GLU A 59 54.97 -3.74 -12.11
N MET A 60 54.35 -3.58 -10.94
CA MET A 60 54.38 -4.58 -9.88
C MET A 60 53.77 -5.90 -10.34
N GLU A 61 52.67 -5.87 -11.10
CA GLU A 61 52.07 -7.04 -11.75
C GLU A 61 53.02 -7.70 -12.75
N ARG A 62 53.75 -6.93 -13.58
CA ARG A 62 54.77 -7.48 -14.49
C ARG A 62 55.91 -8.13 -13.73
N ILE A 63 56.39 -7.50 -12.66
CA ILE A 63 57.46 -8.05 -11.81
C ILE A 63 56.98 -9.35 -11.14
N LEU A 64 55.76 -9.38 -10.63
CA LEU A 64 55.15 -10.58 -10.05
C LEU A 64 55.01 -11.69 -11.09
N LYS A 65 54.55 -11.39 -12.30
CA LYS A 65 54.49 -12.37 -13.42
C LYS A 65 55.86 -12.91 -13.80
N ARG A 66 56.91 -12.08 -13.78
CA ARG A 66 58.28 -12.48 -14.16
C ARG A 66 59.00 -13.28 -13.07
N ASN A 67 58.87 -12.88 -11.81
CA ASN A 67 59.63 -13.46 -10.70
C ASN A 67 58.90 -14.62 -10.02
N HIS A 68 57.55 -14.67 -10.10
CA HIS A 68 56.73 -15.70 -9.50
C HIS A 68 55.63 -16.19 -10.47
N PRO A 69 56.02 -16.88 -11.57
CA PRO A 69 55.07 -17.32 -12.60
C PRO A 69 53.99 -18.29 -12.08
N ASN A 70 54.24 -18.97 -10.96
CA ASN A 70 53.31 -19.90 -10.33
C ASN A 70 52.53 -19.29 -9.14
N SER A 71 52.62 -17.97 -8.93
CA SER A 71 51.81 -17.28 -7.92
C SER A 71 50.35 -17.26 -8.35
N ILE A 72 49.43 -17.52 -7.41
CA ILE A 72 47.96 -17.51 -7.62
C ILE A 72 47.52 -16.24 -8.36
N SER A 73 48.09 -15.08 -8.02
CA SER A 73 47.79 -13.81 -8.67
C SER A 73 48.26 -13.75 -10.12
N ALA A 74 49.39 -14.36 -10.47
CA ALA A 74 49.87 -14.45 -11.86
C ALA A 74 48.96 -15.40 -12.67
N LEU A 75 48.58 -16.55 -12.10
CA LEU A 75 47.68 -17.53 -12.71
C LEU A 75 46.29 -16.95 -13.00
N ILE A 76 45.71 -16.21 -12.05
CA ILE A 76 44.40 -15.55 -12.23
C ILE A 76 44.47 -14.50 -13.36
N LEU A 77 45.56 -13.74 -13.43
CA LEU A 77 45.76 -12.74 -14.49
C LEU A 77 45.98 -13.36 -15.87
N THR A 78 46.62 -14.53 -15.96
CA THR A 78 46.76 -15.27 -17.23
C THR A 78 45.43 -15.88 -17.66
N ALA A 79 44.66 -16.46 -16.72
CA ALA A 79 43.34 -17.02 -16.96
C ALA A 79 42.33 -15.98 -17.46
N ASN A 80 42.42 -14.74 -16.99
CA ASN A 80 41.57 -13.64 -17.47
C ASN A 80 42.03 -13.06 -18.83
N SER A 81 43.26 -13.36 -19.29
CA SER A 81 43.78 -12.90 -20.59
C SER A 81 43.72 -13.97 -21.68
N GLU A 82 43.56 -15.24 -21.33
CA GLU A 82 43.43 -16.35 -22.27
C GLU A 82 41.96 -16.52 -22.68
N GLU A 83 41.47 -15.60 -23.50
CA GLU A 83 40.25 -15.77 -24.31
C GLU A 83 40.57 -16.59 -25.58
N THR A 84 41.32 -17.68 -25.42
CA THR A 84 41.76 -18.56 -26.53
C THR A 84 41.39 -20.01 -26.23
N ASP A 85 40.38 -20.49 -26.98
CA ASP A 85 39.87 -21.87 -27.07
C ASP A 85 39.74 -22.65 -25.76
N LEU A 86 38.72 -22.27 -24.98
CA LEU A 86 38.15 -23.09 -23.93
C LEU A 86 37.76 -24.49 -24.48
N PRO A 87 38.10 -25.60 -23.79
CA PRO A 87 37.80 -26.96 -24.24
C PRO A 87 36.30 -27.15 -24.60
N PRO A 88 35.94 -28.04 -25.54
CA PRO A 88 34.55 -28.25 -25.99
C PRO A 88 33.52 -28.49 -24.86
N ARG A 89 33.98 -29.06 -23.74
CA ARG A 89 33.19 -29.26 -22.52
C ARG A 89 32.77 -27.95 -21.85
N PHE A 90 33.63 -26.94 -21.84
CA PHE A 90 33.30 -25.61 -21.30
C PHE A 90 32.26 -24.91 -22.17
N ARG A 91 32.41 -24.92 -23.50
CA ARG A 91 31.39 -24.39 -24.42
C ARG A 91 30.04 -25.09 -24.27
N TYR A 92 30.02 -26.41 -24.09
CA TYR A 92 28.76 -27.13 -23.83
C TYR A 92 28.11 -26.72 -22.50
N LEU A 93 28.91 -26.60 -21.43
CA LEU A 93 28.40 -26.17 -20.13
C LEU A 93 27.92 -24.72 -20.16
N GLU A 94 28.63 -23.84 -20.85
CA GLU A 94 28.24 -22.44 -21.05
C GLU A 94 26.94 -22.32 -21.84
N ASN A 95 26.80 -23.06 -22.95
CA ASN A 95 25.55 -23.13 -23.71
C ASN A 95 24.41 -23.69 -22.86
N ARG A 96 24.67 -24.69 -22.01
CA ARG A 96 23.66 -25.26 -21.11
C ARG A 96 23.26 -24.27 -20.01
N VAL A 97 24.21 -23.52 -19.46
CA VAL A 97 23.93 -22.46 -18.49
C VAL A 97 23.09 -21.36 -19.14
N GLN A 98 23.45 -20.89 -20.33
CA GLN A 98 22.66 -19.90 -21.07
C GLN A 98 21.24 -20.40 -21.38
N GLN A 99 21.09 -21.67 -21.75
CA GLN A 99 19.75 -22.27 -21.94
C GLN A 99 18.95 -22.30 -20.63
N LEU A 100 19.57 -22.69 -19.52
CA LEU A 100 18.91 -22.71 -18.21
C LEU A 100 18.55 -21.30 -17.74
N GLU A 101 19.38 -20.30 -18.00
CA GLU A 101 19.07 -18.89 -17.71
C GLU A 101 17.90 -18.38 -18.58
N GLN A 102 17.85 -18.75 -19.86
CA GLN A 102 16.72 -18.42 -20.74
C GLN A 102 15.43 -19.15 -20.32
N GLU A 103 15.51 -20.42 -19.94
CA GLU A 103 14.38 -21.19 -19.42
C GLU A 103 13.88 -20.59 -18.09
N LEU A 104 14.79 -20.17 -17.21
CA LEU A 104 14.44 -19.53 -15.94
C LEU A 104 13.76 -18.18 -16.16
N THR A 105 14.35 -17.31 -17.00
CA THR A 105 13.74 -16.01 -17.31
C THR A 105 12.38 -16.16 -17.99
N ARG A 106 12.22 -17.11 -18.91
CA ARG A 106 10.92 -17.41 -19.51
C ARG A 106 9.91 -17.89 -18.48
N SER A 107 10.31 -18.83 -17.62
CA SER A 107 9.48 -19.32 -16.52
C SER A 107 9.09 -18.20 -15.55
N GLU A 108 9.99 -17.27 -15.25
CA GLU A 108 9.71 -16.10 -14.43
C GLU A 108 8.73 -15.16 -15.12
N THR A 109 8.88 -14.90 -16.43
CA THR A 109 7.93 -14.06 -17.17
C THR A 109 6.54 -14.68 -17.24
N ASP A 110 6.44 -15.99 -17.43
CA ASP A 110 5.16 -16.72 -17.46
C ASP A 110 4.49 -16.70 -16.07
N ALA A 111 5.27 -16.89 -15.00
CA ALA A 111 4.77 -16.78 -13.62
C ALA A 111 4.31 -15.35 -13.30
N GLN A 112 5.06 -14.32 -13.71
CA GLN A 112 4.68 -12.91 -13.54
C GLN A 112 3.40 -12.58 -14.31
N ALA A 113 3.23 -13.10 -15.54
CA ALA A 113 2.02 -12.91 -16.33
C ALA A 113 0.80 -13.55 -15.64
N SER A 114 0.94 -14.78 -15.13
CA SER A 114 -0.10 -15.47 -14.37
C SER A 114 -0.50 -14.71 -13.10
N ILE A 115 0.48 -14.19 -12.35
CA ILE A 115 0.22 -13.35 -11.17
C ILE A 115 -0.57 -12.10 -11.53
N ARG A 116 -0.21 -11.40 -12.62
CA ARG A 116 -0.96 -10.22 -13.09
C ARG A 116 -2.39 -10.58 -13.47
N GLU A 117 -2.60 -11.68 -14.17
CA GLU A 117 -3.95 -12.13 -14.53
C GLU A 117 -4.82 -12.42 -13.28
N ILE A 118 -4.23 -13.04 -12.25
CA ILE A 118 -4.91 -13.27 -10.96
C ILE A 118 -5.21 -11.95 -10.26
N GLN A 119 -4.29 -10.99 -10.27
CA GLN A 119 -4.49 -9.66 -9.70
C GLN A 119 -5.61 -8.90 -10.40
N ASP A 120 -5.68 -8.95 -11.74
CA ASP A 120 -6.72 -8.30 -12.52
C ASP A 120 -8.10 -8.92 -12.23
N LYS A 121 -8.18 -10.26 -12.14
CA LYS A 121 -9.41 -10.96 -11.74
C LYS A 121 -9.84 -10.59 -10.32
N PHE A 122 -8.89 -10.49 -9.38
CA PHE A 122 -9.17 -10.08 -8.01
C PHE A 122 -9.70 -8.63 -7.95
N GLN A 123 -9.08 -7.70 -8.68
CA GLN A 123 -9.54 -6.32 -8.76
C GLN A 123 -10.93 -6.21 -9.39
N ALA A 124 -11.19 -6.94 -10.48
CA ALA A 124 -12.51 -6.98 -11.11
C ALA A 124 -13.58 -7.54 -10.15
N MET A 125 -13.26 -8.59 -9.40
CA MET A 125 -14.15 -9.16 -8.40
C MET A 125 -14.40 -8.18 -7.24
N LYS A 126 -13.34 -7.51 -6.76
CA LYS A 126 -13.44 -6.47 -5.74
C LYS A 126 -14.38 -5.34 -6.16
N LEU A 127 -14.21 -4.81 -7.38
CA LEU A 127 -15.08 -3.75 -7.91
C LEU A 127 -16.56 -4.17 -7.95
N LYS A 128 -16.85 -5.41 -8.40
CA LYS A 128 -18.22 -5.95 -8.40
C LYS A 128 -18.81 -6.04 -6.99
N TYR A 129 -18.02 -6.43 -6.00
CA TYR A 129 -18.47 -6.50 -4.61
C TYR A 129 -18.63 -5.12 -3.98
N GLU A 130 -17.78 -4.15 -4.33
CA GLU A 130 -17.92 -2.75 -3.90
C GLU A 130 -19.20 -2.13 -4.48
N GLU A 131 -19.48 -2.34 -5.77
CA GLU A 131 -20.71 -1.91 -6.44
C GLU A 131 -21.94 -2.55 -5.79
N HIS A 132 -21.94 -3.88 -5.60
CA HIS A 132 -23.04 -4.57 -4.94
C HIS A 132 -23.26 -4.11 -3.49
N THR A 133 -22.17 -3.83 -2.76
CA THR A 133 -22.26 -3.27 -1.40
C THR A 133 -22.91 -1.88 -1.44
N SER A 134 -22.49 -1.02 -2.36
CA SER A 134 -23.08 0.30 -2.57
C SER A 134 -24.58 0.22 -2.90
N ASP A 135 -24.99 -0.71 -3.76
CA ASP A 135 -26.39 -0.93 -4.11
C ASP A 135 -27.21 -1.40 -2.90
N LEU A 136 -26.67 -2.32 -2.09
CA LEU A 136 -27.31 -2.76 -0.86
C LEU A 136 -27.42 -1.64 0.17
N GLU A 137 -26.39 -0.82 0.31
CA GLU A 137 -26.41 0.35 1.19
C GLU A 137 -27.49 1.35 0.73
N LEU A 138 -27.64 1.57 -0.58
CA LEU A 138 -28.68 2.42 -1.15
C LEU A 138 -30.09 1.83 -0.93
N GLN A 139 -30.27 0.54 -1.15
CA GLN A 139 -31.54 -0.15 -0.87
C GLN A 139 -31.90 -0.06 0.62
N LEU A 140 -30.92 -0.23 1.51
CA LEU A 140 -31.13 -0.13 2.94
C LEU A 140 -31.45 1.31 3.38
N ALA A 141 -30.81 2.31 2.76
CA ALA A 141 -31.13 3.72 2.98
C ALA A 141 -32.55 4.07 2.52
N THR A 142 -32.96 3.60 1.34
CA THR A 142 -34.32 3.82 0.82
C THR A 142 -35.38 3.11 1.66
N ALA A 143 -35.14 1.86 2.09
CA ALA A 143 -36.03 1.14 3.01
C ALA A 143 -36.16 1.85 4.36
N LYS A 144 -35.06 2.35 4.93
CA LYS A 144 -35.07 3.17 6.15
C LYS A 144 -35.87 4.45 5.97
N HIS A 145 -35.69 5.13 4.83
CA HIS A 145 -36.44 6.36 4.52
C HIS A 145 -37.94 6.07 4.39
N GLN A 146 -38.31 5.00 3.69
CA GLN A 146 -39.70 4.57 3.59
C GLN A 146 -40.27 4.25 4.99
N ALA A 147 -39.60 3.45 5.80
CA ALA A 147 -40.04 3.13 7.17
C ALA A 147 -40.21 4.39 8.04
N HIS A 148 -39.31 5.37 7.90
CA HIS A 148 -39.44 6.66 8.58
C HIS A 148 -40.67 7.44 8.09
N MET A 149 -40.94 7.47 6.78
CA MET A 149 -42.13 8.10 6.23
C MET A 149 -43.43 7.44 6.73
N TRP A 150 -43.48 6.10 6.77
CA TRP A 150 -44.60 5.34 7.34
C TRP A 150 -44.80 5.63 8.82
N ARG A 151 -43.71 5.76 9.61
CA ARG A 151 -43.80 6.15 11.02
C ARG A 151 -44.36 7.56 11.17
N GLN A 152 -43.88 8.51 10.37
CA GLN A 152 -44.34 9.90 10.44
C GLN A 152 -45.82 10.04 10.01
N THR A 153 -46.28 9.28 9.02
CA THR A 153 -47.70 9.26 8.63
C THR A 153 -48.57 8.61 9.70
N ALA A 154 -48.10 7.53 10.34
CA ALA A 154 -48.77 6.93 11.48
C ALA A 154 -48.92 7.91 12.65
N GLU A 155 -47.85 8.61 13.04
CA GLU A 155 -47.87 9.65 14.09
C GLU A 155 -48.82 10.81 13.73
N LYS A 156 -48.83 11.26 12.48
CA LYS A 156 -49.76 12.30 12.01
C LYS A 156 -51.22 11.83 12.07
N ASN A 157 -51.50 10.58 11.71
CA ASN A 157 -52.85 10.02 11.77
C ASN A 157 -53.32 9.84 13.22
N GLU A 158 -52.43 9.38 14.12
CA GLU A 158 -52.71 9.29 15.54
C GLU A 158 -52.96 10.68 16.16
N ALA A 159 -52.17 11.68 15.78
CA ALA A 159 -52.40 13.07 16.19
C ALA A 159 -53.72 13.65 15.65
N ARG A 160 -54.13 13.32 14.41
CA ARG A 160 -55.43 13.73 13.85
C ARG A 160 -56.59 13.07 14.60
N LEU A 161 -56.51 11.77 14.88
CA LEU A 161 -57.52 11.05 15.67
C LEU A 161 -57.59 11.60 17.11
N ALA A 162 -56.45 11.95 17.71
CA ALA A 162 -56.41 12.59 19.03
C ALA A 162 -57.01 14.00 19.01
N ALA A 163 -56.82 14.76 17.92
CA ALA A 163 -57.42 16.08 17.74
C ALA A 163 -58.95 15.99 17.48
N GLU A 164 -59.40 15.00 16.72
CA GLU A 164 -60.82 14.73 16.47
C GLU A 164 -61.54 14.32 17.76
N LYS A 165 -60.95 13.44 18.58
CA LYS A 165 -61.45 13.13 19.92
C LYS A 165 -61.51 14.36 20.84
N LYS A 166 -60.54 15.28 20.75
CA LYS A 166 -60.56 16.55 21.50
C LYS A 166 -61.60 17.54 20.98
N ALA A 167 -61.88 17.55 19.67
CA ALA A 167 -62.91 18.40 19.06
C ALA A 167 -64.33 17.87 19.34
N GLU A 168 -64.50 16.55 19.43
CA GLU A 168 -65.75 15.89 19.81
C GLU A 168 -66.05 16.04 21.32
N GLU A 169 -65.01 16.18 22.17
CA GLU A 169 -65.16 16.57 23.59
C GLU A 169 -65.43 18.07 23.79
N GLN A 170 -65.32 18.91 22.75
CA GLN A 170 -65.40 20.38 22.86
C GLN A 170 -66.80 21.04 22.86
N PRO A 171 -67.96 20.40 22.63
CA PRO A 171 -69.24 21.01 23.00
C PRO A 171 -69.60 20.81 24.49
N VAL A 172 -68.77 20.13 25.30
CA VAL A 172 -69.11 19.79 26.71
C VAL A 172 -68.23 20.50 27.75
N ARG A 173 -67.19 21.25 27.35
CA ARG A 173 -66.22 21.86 28.28
C ARG A 173 -66.19 23.40 28.37
N ASP A 174 -67.10 24.12 27.72
CA ASP A 174 -67.23 25.58 27.93
C ASP A 174 -68.14 25.97 29.11
N ALA A 175 -68.66 24.99 29.86
CA ALA A 175 -69.53 25.23 31.02
C ALA A 175 -68.89 24.97 32.40
N ARG A 176 -67.59 24.65 32.49
CA ARG A 176 -66.96 24.38 33.79
C ARG A 176 -65.58 25.02 33.93
N GLN A 177 -65.60 26.18 34.59
CA GLN A 177 -64.61 26.62 35.59
C GLN A 177 -63.25 27.03 34.98
N SER A 178 -62.95 28.32 34.77
CA SER A 178 -62.82 29.37 35.79
C SER A 178 -62.21 28.88 37.11
N LYS A 179 -61.12 29.56 37.52
CA LYS A 179 -60.40 29.52 38.83
C LYS A 179 -59.28 28.48 39.01
N LYS A 180 -58.04 28.95 38.81
CA LYS A 180 -56.98 29.21 39.83
C LYS A 180 -55.58 28.90 39.27
N MET A 181 -54.76 29.94 39.09
CA MET A 181 -53.57 30.27 39.90
C MET A 181 -52.40 29.30 39.66
N ALA A 182 -51.40 29.70 38.88
CA ALA A 182 -50.23 30.50 39.28
C ALA A 182 -49.18 29.69 40.05
N ALA A 183 -48.00 29.52 39.43
CA ALA A 183 -46.68 29.82 39.98
C ALA A 183 -45.58 28.91 39.35
N HIS A 184 -44.64 29.55 38.64
CA HIS A 184 -43.26 29.07 38.55
C HIS A 184 -42.58 29.24 39.94
N PRO A 185 -41.47 28.52 40.23
CA PRO A 185 -40.18 29.11 39.87
C PRO A 185 -39.09 28.13 39.41
N VAL A 186 -38.20 28.72 38.64
CA VAL A 186 -36.85 28.30 38.28
C VAL A 186 -35.93 28.45 39.49
N VAL A 187 -35.01 27.51 39.71
CA VAL A 187 -33.82 27.71 40.56
C VAL A 187 -32.58 27.35 39.75
N ILE A 188 -31.75 28.37 39.52
CA ILE A 188 -30.38 28.30 38.99
C ILE A 188 -29.44 28.28 40.20
N SER A 189 -28.46 27.37 40.20
CA SER A 189 -27.31 27.38 41.12
C SER A 189 -26.03 27.40 40.30
N VAL A 190 -25.14 28.33 40.64
CA VAL A 190 -23.85 28.64 40.01
C VAL A 190 -22.74 28.30 41.01
N GLY A 191 -21.67 27.62 40.58
CA GLY A 191 -20.36 27.70 41.25
C GLY A 191 -19.53 26.41 41.31
N ALA A 192 -18.56 26.30 40.39
CA ALA A 192 -17.24 25.62 40.45
C ALA A 192 -16.93 24.87 39.13
N PRO A 193 -15.71 24.97 38.57
CA PRO A 193 -15.35 24.31 37.31
C PRO A 193 -15.15 22.82 37.56
N SER A 194 -16.24 22.07 37.52
CA SER A 194 -16.25 20.62 37.36
C SER A 194 -15.92 20.27 35.92
N ALA A 195 -15.59 19.00 35.64
CA ALA A 195 -15.24 18.40 34.35
C ALA A 195 -16.19 18.69 33.15
N ASN A 196 -17.21 19.52 33.36
CA ASN A 196 -18.22 19.99 32.41
C ASN A 196 -17.71 20.98 31.34
N ALA A 197 -16.52 21.58 31.45
CA ALA A 197 -16.06 22.51 30.40
C ALA A 197 -15.74 21.80 29.06
N LEU A 198 -15.35 20.53 29.11
CA LEU A 198 -15.18 19.68 27.92
C LEU A 198 -16.54 19.20 27.40
N ALA A 199 -17.44 18.77 28.28
CA ALA A 199 -18.81 18.39 27.92
C ALA A 199 -19.63 19.55 27.33
N VAL A 200 -19.47 20.79 27.83
CA VAL A 200 -20.16 21.98 27.27
C VAL A 200 -19.60 22.37 25.91
N ARG A 201 -18.30 22.14 25.65
CA ARG A 201 -17.72 22.33 24.31
C ARG A 201 -18.19 21.26 23.34
N GLU A 202 -18.25 20.01 23.77
CA GLU A 202 -18.80 18.90 23.00
C GLU A 202 -20.30 19.11 22.72
N ASP A 203 -21.08 19.52 23.71
CA ASP A 203 -22.50 19.87 23.56
C ASP A 203 -22.70 21.09 22.66
N ALA A 204 -21.82 22.10 22.73
CA ALA A 204 -21.87 23.24 21.81
C ALA A 204 -21.55 22.83 20.36
N HIS A 205 -20.56 21.94 20.17
CA HIS A 205 -20.24 21.39 18.85
C HIS A 205 -21.36 20.48 18.32
N LEU A 206 -21.96 19.64 19.18
CA LEU A 206 -23.11 18.81 18.86
C LEU A 206 -24.32 19.68 18.48
N LEU A 207 -24.64 20.72 19.26
CA LEU A 207 -25.74 21.64 18.96
C LEU A 207 -25.48 22.46 17.69
N ALA A 208 -24.24 22.88 17.42
CA ALA A 208 -23.87 23.52 16.17
C ALA A 208 -24.04 22.58 14.97
N THR A 209 -23.65 21.31 15.13
CA THR A 209 -23.80 20.26 14.11
C THR A 209 -25.27 19.96 13.85
N ILE A 210 -26.07 19.81 14.90
CA ILE A 210 -27.52 19.60 14.80
C ILE A 210 -28.19 20.80 14.12
N ARG A 211 -27.78 22.04 14.42
CA ARG A 211 -28.31 23.23 13.73
C ARG A 211 -27.88 23.27 12.26
N GLY A 212 -26.64 22.92 11.94
CA GLY A 212 -26.15 22.82 10.55
C GLY A 212 -26.93 21.77 9.76
N LEU A 213 -27.08 20.57 10.31
CA LEU A 213 -27.86 19.49 9.70
C LEU A 213 -29.35 19.85 9.55
N LYS A 214 -29.95 20.58 10.50
CA LYS A 214 -31.32 21.07 10.36
C LYS A 214 -31.47 22.11 9.24
N LEU A 215 -30.48 22.99 9.06
CA LEU A 215 -30.46 23.95 7.96
C LEU A 215 -30.28 23.26 6.60
N GLU A 216 -29.38 22.29 6.54
CA GLU A 216 -29.15 21.49 5.33
C GLU A 216 -30.38 20.65 4.97
N LEU A 217 -31.03 20.04 5.96
CA LEU A 217 -32.30 19.33 5.78
C LEU A 217 -33.38 20.26 5.22
N ALA A 218 -33.53 21.46 5.79
CA ALA A 218 -34.48 22.45 5.28
C ALA A 218 -34.15 22.95 3.86
N ALA A 219 -32.86 23.01 3.50
CA ALA A 219 -32.42 23.33 2.13
C ALA A 219 -32.75 22.19 1.16
N LYS A 220 -32.51 20.94 1.56
CA LYS A 220 -32.85 19.73 0.78
C LYS A 220 -34.35 19.55 0.63
N ASP A 221 -35.15 19.89 1.64
CA ASP A 221 -36.62 19.90 1.54
C ASP A 221 -37.10 20.92 0.50
N LYS A 222 -36.51 22.12 0.45
CA LYS A 222 -36.82 23.11 -0.60
C LYS A 222 -36.43 22.61 -1.99
N GLU A 223 -35.29 21.96 -2.12
CA GLU A 223 -34.81 21.36 -3.38
C GLU A 223 -35.73 20.22 -3.83
N LEU A 224 -36.17 19.34 -2.92
CA LEU A 224 -37.14 18.29 -3.21
C LEU A 224 -38.48 18.85 -3.66
N VAL A 225 -38.98 19.92 -3.04
CA VAL A 225 -40.21 20.58 -3.48
C VAL A 225 -40.04 21.17 -4.88
N LYS A 226 -38.86 21.71 -5.23
CA LYS A 226 -38.56 22.19 -6.57
C LYS A 226 -38.54 21.03 -7.59
N ILE A 227 -37.81 19.95 -7.30
CA ILE A 227 -37.75 18.76 -8.18
C ILE A 227 -39.14 18.14 -8.37
N ARG A 228 -39.99 18.12 -7.33
CA ARG A 228 -41.39 17.65 -7.45
C ARG A 228 -42.21 18.52 -8.38
N ARG A 229 -42.04 19.86 -8.33
CA ARG A 229 -42.70 20.76 -9.29
C ARG A 229 -42.20 20.52 -10.71
N ASP A 230 -40.89 20.39 -10.89
CA ASP A 230 -40.29 20.11 -12.20
C ASP A 230 -40.77 18.75 -12.76
N LEU A 231 -40.92 17.74 -11.90
CA LEU A 231 -41.49 16.44 -12.25
C LEU A 231 -42.97 16.54 -12.66
N ASP A 232 -43.78 17.29 -11.91
CA ASP A 232 -45.19 17.51 -12.24
C ASP A 232 -45.35 18.30 -13.55
N GLU A 233 -44.49 19.28 -13.79
CA GLU A 233 -44.43 20.03 -15.04
C GLU A 233 -44.01 19.12 -16.20
N SER A 234 -42.98 18.31 -16.01
CA SER A 234 -42.54 17.32 -17.00
C SER A 234 -43.60 16.24 -17.26
N ALA A 235 -44.38 15.84 -16.25
CA ALA A 235 -45.49 14.90 -16.42
C ALA A 235 -46.64 15.54 -17.21
N LYS A 236 -46.94 16.83 -16.97
CA LYS A 236 -47.94 17.58 -17.73
C LYS A 236 -47.51 17.80 -19.18
N THR A 237 -46.24 18.10 -19.44
CA THR A 237 -45.72 18.23 -20.82
C THR A 237 -45.77 16.88 -21.54
N ASN A 238 -45.38 15.79 -20.87
CA ASN A 238 -45.45 14.45 -21.44
C ASN A 238 -46.89 14.04 -21.79
N ARG A 239 -47.86 14.32 -20.90
CA ARG A 239 -49.29 14.11 -21.19
C ARG A 239 -49.80 14.96 -22.35
N LYS A 240 -49.34 16.21 -22.50
CA LYS A 240 -49.69 17.05 -23.65
C LYS A 240 -49.12 16.49 -24.95
N LEU A 241 -47.86 16.04 -24.94
CA LEU A 241 -47.21 15.42 -26.09
C LEU A 241 -47.84 14.07 -26.45
N GLN A 242 -48.28 13.28 -25.47
CA GLN A 242 -49.05 12.05 -25.70
C GLN A 242 -50.40 12.35 -26.37
N LYS A 243 -51.17 13.33 -25.86
CA LYS A 243 -52.44 13.75 -26.49
C LYS A 243 -52.24 14.29 -27.90
N GLU A 244 -51.16 15.02 -28.14
CA GLU A 244 -50.81 15.52 -29.47
C GLU A 244 -50.41 14.37 -30.41
N ARG A 245 -49.65 13.37 -29.91
CA ARG A 245 -49.38 12.12 -30.65
C ARG A 245 -50.65 11.36 -30.99
N GLU A 246 -51.57 11.21 -30.04
CA GLU A 246 -52.86 10.54 -30.23
C GLU A 246 -53.74 11.28 -31.23
N ARG A 247 -53.73 12.63 -31.19
CA ARG A 247 -54.42 13.49 -32.16
C ARG A 247 -53.80 13.40 -33.56
N GLN A 248 -52.47 13.29 -33.67
CA GLN A 248 -51.76 13.09 -34.94
C GLN A 248 -51.93 11.67 -35.50
N LEU A 249 -52.22 10.68 -34.64
CA LEU A 249 -52.41 9.27 -35.03
C LEU A 249 -53.88 8.90 -35.29
N GLY A 250 -54.85 9.77 -35.03
CA GLY A 250 -56.25 9.58 -35.44
C GLY A 250 -56.89 8.28 -34.96
N VAL A 251 -56.53 7.77 -33.78
CA VAL A 251 -57.06 6.50 -33.27
C VAL A 251 -58.31 6.76 -32.43
N ILE A 252 -59.47 6.50 -33.04
CA ILE A 252 -60.71 6.18 -32.34
C ILE A 252 -60.52 4.78 -31.75
N THR A 253 -60.25 4.68 -30.45
CA THR A 253 -60.40 3.42 -29.69
C THR A 253 -61.32 3.63 -28.51
N ALA A 254 -62.57 3.18 -28.68
CA ALA A 254 -63.47 2.87 -27.59
C ALA A 254 -62.90 1.70 -26.74
N PRO A 255 -63.18 1.63 -25.43
CA PRO A 255 -62.66 0.57 -24.57
C PRO A 255 -63.43 -0.76 -24.75
N PRO A 256 -62.81 -1.90 -24.40
CA PRO A 256 -63.38 -3.23 -24.64
C PRO A 256 -64.42 -3.60 -23.57
N ARG A 257 -65.59 -4.09 -24.00
CA ARG A 257 -66.58 -4.76 -23.16
C ARG A 257 -66.15 -6.21 -22.92
N GLN A 258 -66.11 -6.63 -21.65
CA GLN A 258 -66.19 -8.04 -21.26
C GLN A 258 -67.67 -8.48 -21.13
N PRO A 259 -67.99 -9.77 -21.36
CA PRO A 259 -69.33 -10.31 -21.14
C PRO A 259 -69.49 -10.87 -19.72
N GLY A 260 -70.54 -10.46 -19.00
CA GLY A 260 -70.99 -11.19 -17.81
C GLY A 260 -71.76 -10.37 -16.77
N VAL A 261 -72.98 -10.83 -16.52
CA VAL A 261 -73.82 -10.67 -15.32
C VAL A 261 -74.92 -9.59 -15.35
N ARG A 262 -76.10 -10.12 -15.08
CA ARG A 262 -77.46 -9.60 -15.02
C ARG A 262 -77.61 -8.51 -13.95
N GLY A 263 -78.31 -7.42 -14.25
CA GLY A 263 -78.66 -6.37 -13.27
C GLY A 263 -79.64 -5.36 -13.84
N VAL A 264 -80.64 -5.00 -13.02
CA VAL A 264 -81.90 -4.30 -13.35
C VAL A 264 -81.75 -2.77 -13.27
N GLY A 265 -82.59 -2.04 -14.03
CA GLY A 265 -82.85 -0.60 -13.90
C GLY A 265 -81.94 0.26 -14.78
N LYS A 266 -82.29 1.44 -15.29
CA LYS A 266 -83.51 2.27 -15.37
C LYS A 266 -82.98 3.58 -15.99
N GLU A 267 -83.79 4.24 -16.81
CA GLU A 267 -83.78 5.71 -17.10
C GLU A 267 -82.52 6.30 -17.80
N GLU A 268 -82.70 6.85 -19.01
CA GLU A 268 -82.64 8.31 -19.30
C GLU A 268 -81.18 8.74 -19.56
N GLU A 269 -80.79 9.51 -20.57
CA GLU A 269 -81.40 10.64 -21.24
C GLU A 269 -80.60 10.86 -22.54
N LEU A 270 -81.29 11.09 -23.66
CA LEU A 270 -80.69 11.49 -24.94
C LEU A 270 -80.81 13.01 -25.06
N ASN A 271 -79.67 13.69 -25.17
CA ASN A 271 -79.49 15.05 -25.69
C ASN A 271 -77.98 15.26 -25.85
N GLU A 272 -77.42 15.93 -26.85
CA GLU A 272 -77.90 16.61 -28.05
C GLU A 272 -76.64 17.00 -28.85
N THR A 273 -76.81 17.53 -30.06
CA THR A 273 -75.80 18.20 -30.94
C THR A 273 -74.80 17.31 -31.70
N GLY A 274 -74.67 17.39 -33.04
CA GLY A 274 -75.36 18.20 -34.04
C GLY A 274 -74.70 18.04 -35.42
N HIS A 275 -75.48 18.35 -36.46
CA HIS A 275 -75.07 18.74 -37.82
C HIS A 275 -74.44 17.62 -38.71
N GLN A 276 -74.87 17.33 -39.94
CA GLN A 276 -75.65 18.12 -40.90
C GLN A 276 -76.26 17.20 -41.97
N SER A 277 -77.45 17.60 -42.38
CA SER A 277 -78.32 17.00 -43.38
C SER A 277 -77.78 17.16 -44.80
N GLY A 278 -77.77 16.08 -45.58
CA GLY A 278 -77.68 16.08 -47.04
C GLY A 278 -79.02 15.65 -47.62
N SER A 279 -80.03 16.51 -47.50
CA SER A 279 -81.33 16.39 -48.16
C SER A 279 -81.13 16.29 -49.67
N LYS A 280 -81.25 15.09 -50.23
CA LYS A 280 -81.42 14.93 -51.69
C LYS A 280 -82.84 15.35 -52.01
N VAL A 281 -82.94 16.60 -52.46
CA VAL A 281 -84.06 17.16 -53.22
C VAL A 281 -84.41 16.16 -54.33
N TYR A 282 -85.58 15.54 -54.23
CA TYR A 282 -86.16 14.77 -55.32
C TYR A 282 -86.59 15.78 -56.38
N ASP A 283 -85.90 15.76 -57.52
CA ASP A 283 -86.14 16.63 -58.66
C ASP A 283 -87.01 15.88 -59.69
N PRO A 284 -88.32 16.18 -59.81
CA PRO A 284 -89.25 15.41 -60.63
C PRO A 284 -89.08 15.60 -62.15
N THR A 285 -88.13 16.43 -62.60
CA THR A 285 -87.91 16.73 -64.03
C THR A 285 -86.97 15.74 -64.74
N TRP A 286 -86.45 14.72 -64.05
CA TRP A 286 -85.60 13.69 -64.66
C TRP A 286 -86.37 12.59 -65.40
N PHE A 287 -87.70 12.71 -65.46
CA PHE A 287 -88.58 11.81 -66.20
C PHE A 287 -89.07 12.49 -67.49
N GLU A 288 -88.13 12.87 -68.35
CA GLU A 288 -88.47 13.07 -69.77
C GLU A 288 -88.78 11.70 -70.40
N PRO A 289 -89.93 11.53 -71.06
CA PRO A 289 -90.19 10.35 -71.86
C PRO A 289 -89.39 10.48 -73.17
N SER A 290 -88.12 10.07 -73.12
CA SER A 290 -87.33 9.86 -74.34
C SER A 290 -87.90 8.63 -75.07
N PRO A 291 -88.19 8.71 -76.38
CA PRO A 291 -88.78 7.63 -77.15
C PRO A 291 -87.69 6.62 -77.53
N ALA A 292 -87.18 5.90 -76.54
CA ALA A 292 -86.41 4.68 -76.75
C ALA A 292 -87.28 3.52 -76.28
N ASP A 293 -87.48 2.56 -77.17
CA ASP A 293 -88.17 1.31 -76.91
C ASP A 293 -87.89 0.83 -75.47
N PRO A 294 -88.91 0.69 -74.59
CA PRO A 294 -88.72 0.26 -73.20
C PRO A 294 -87.84 -0.98 -73.07
N GLN A 295 -87.86 -1.82 -74.11
CA GLN A 295 -87.04 -3.01 -74.26
C GLN A 295 -85.52 -2.72 -74.27
N GLU A 296 -85.08 -1.60 -74.84
CA GLU A 296 -83.68 -1.25 -75.05
C GLU A 296 -83.06 -0.53 -73.84
N CYS A 297 -83.84 0.29 -73.14
CA CYS A 297 -83.47 0.86 -71.84
C CYS A 297 -83.29 -0.23 -70.78
N VAL A 298 -84.24 -1.18 -70.72
CA VAL A 298 -84.16 -2.34 -69.83
C VAL A 298 -82.95 -3.23 -70.16
N LYS A 299 -82.57 -3.37 -71.45
CA LYS A 299 -81.35 -4.09 -71.84
C LYS A 299 -80.07 -3.41 -71.36
N ARG A 300 -79.96 -2.09 -71.49
CA ARG A 300 -78.81 -1.32 -70.97
C ARG A 300 -78.69 -1.42 -69.45
N LEU A 301 -79.78 -1.21 -68.72
CA LEU A 301 -79.79 -1.34 -67.26
C LEU A 301 -79.44 -2.76 -66.79
N ARG A 302 -79.82 -3.81 -67.55
CA ARG A 302 -79.42 -5.19 -67.27
C ARG A 302 -77.93 -5.41 -67.49
N GLN A 303 -77.35 -4.85 -68.55
CA GLN A 303 -75.91 -4.93 -68.81
C GLN A 303 -75.11 -4.18 -67.75
N GLU A 304 -75.53 -2.97 -67.38
CA GLU A 304 -74.90 -2.18 -66.32
C GLU A 304 -75.00 -2.86 -64.96
N ASN A 305 -76.17 -3.42 -64.60
CA ASN A 305 -76.31 -4.25 -63.40
C ASN A 305 -75.42 -5.51 -63.45
N SER A 306 -75.20 -6.09 -64.63
CA SER A 306 -74.27 -7.23 -64.78
C SER A 306 -72.83 -6.79 -64.48
N MET A 307 -72.38 -5.68 -65.07
CA MET A 307 -71.03 -5.17 -64.82
C MET A 307 -70.83 -4.74 -63.36
N LEU A 308 -71.81 -4.06 -62.74
CA LEU A 308 -71.74 -3.70 -61.33
C LEU A 308 -71.69 -4.92 -60.40
N ARG A 309 -72.37 -6.01 -60.76
CA ARG A 309 -72.27 -7.29 -60.02
C ARG A 309 -70.89 -7.92 -60.14
N GLU A 310 -70.28 -7.87 -61.32
CA GLU A 310 -68.91 -8.35 -61.54
C GLU A 310 -67.87 -7.49 -60.79
N GLU A 311 -68.02 -6.16 -60.81
CA GLU A 311 -67.17 -5.26 -60.03
C GLU A 311 -67.32 -5.46 -58.53
N LEU A 312 -68.54 -5.66 -58.04
CA LEU A 312 -68.80 -5.99 -56.63
C LEU A 312 -68.09 -7.28 -56.23
N LEU A 313 -68.21 -8.35 -57.04
CA LEU A 313 -67.53 -9.62 -56.82
C LEU A 313 -66.00 -9.45 -56.80
N ARG A 314 -65.44 -8.62 -57.69
CA ARG A 314 -64.00 -8.33 -57.73
C ARG A 314 -63.54 -7.60 -56.46
N VAL A 315 -64.28 -6.58 -56.02
CA VAL A 315 -63.98 -5.83 -54.79
C VAL A 315 -64.12 -6.73 -53.55
N GLU A 316 -65.10 -7.63 -53.52
CA GLU A 316 -65.25 -8.63 -52.46
C GLU A 316 -64.08 -9.62 -52.42
N GLU A 317 -63.56 -10.05 -53.57
CA GLU A 317 -62.34 -10.85 -53.68
C GLU A 317 -61.10 -10.11 -53.19
N ASP A 318 -60.90 -8.87 -53.63
CA ASP A 318 -59.80 -8.01 -53.20
C ASP A 318 -59.87 -7.74 -51.69
N TYR A 319 -61.07 -7.50 -51.15
CA TYR A 319 -61.30 -7.31 -49.72
C TYR A 319 -60.96 -8.57 -48.91
N ARG A 320 -61.42 -9.75 -49.36
CA ARG A 320 -61.04 -11.02 -48.71
C ARG A 320 -59.53 -11.27 -48.80
N GLY A 321 -58.91 -10.97 -49.94
CA GLY A 321 -57.47 -11.10 -50.15
C GLY A 321 -56.66 -10.16 -49.25
N LEU A 322 -57.16 -8.94 -49.02
CA LEU A 322 -56.54 -7.99 -48.09
C LEU A 322 -56.72 -8.44 -46.64
N GLN A 323 -57.89 -8.96 -46.29
CA GLN A 323 -58.18 -9.48 -44.96
C GLN A 323 -57.29 -10.68 -44.62
N THR A 324 -57.09 -11.61 -45.56
CA THR A 324 -56.19 -12.77 -45.36
C THR A 324 -54.73 -12.34 -45.24
N LYS A 325 -54.25 -11.43 -46.08
CA LYS A 325 -52.89 -10.86 -45.95
C LYS A 325 -52.67 -10.19 -44.59
N ARG A 326 -53.63 -9.36 -44.14
CA ARG A 326 -53.53 -8.69 -42.84
C ARG A 326 -53.52 -9.68 -41.67
N LEU A 327 -54.26 -10.78 -41.78
CA LEU A 327 -54.24 -11.86 -40.79
C LEU A 327 -52.89 -12.60 -40.79
N GLN A 328 -52.33 -12.86 -41.97
CA GLN A 328 -51.00 -13.48 -42.12
C GLN A 328 -49.90 -12.58 -41.55
N ASP A 329 -49.92 -11.28 -41.84
CA ASP A 329 -48.96 -10.31 -41.31
C ASP A 329 -49.04 -10.23 -39.77
N LEU A 330 -50.25 -10.30 -39.21
CA LEU A 330 -50.46 -10.32 -37.77
C LEU A 330 -49.89 -11.60 -37.14
N ASN A 331 -50.14 -12.76 -37.74
CA ASN A 331 -49.60 -14.03 -37.27
C ASN A 331 -48.07 -14.06 -37.36
N LEU A 332 -47.49 -13.61 -38.47
CA LEU A 332 -46.04 -13.53 -38.64
C LEU A 332 -45.40 -12.62 -37.57
N LEU A 333 -46.05 -11.51 -37.24
CA LEU A 333 -45.58 -10.62 -36.18
C LEU A 333 -45.69 -11.27 -34.80
N GLN A 334 -46.76 -12.02 -34.54
CA GLN A 334 -46.91 -12.78 -33.29
C GLN A 334 -45.85 -13.87 -33.18
N GLU A 335 -45.63 -14.66 -34.23
CA GLU A 335 -44.59 -15.69 -34.28
C GLU A 335 -43.20 -15.10 -34.06
N HIS A 336 -42.88 -13.97 -34.71
CA HIS A 336 -41.61 -13.28 -34.49
C HIS A 336 -41.48 -12.77 -33.05
N HIS A 337 -42.56 -12.25 -32.47
CA HIS A 337 -42.53 -11.78 -31.07
C HIS A 337 -42.31 -12.95 -30.10
N GLU A 338 -43.03 -14.06 -30.27
CA GLU A 338 -42.88 -15.27 -29.46
C GLU A 338 -41.46 -15.84 -29.59
N ALA A 339 -40.93 -15.92 -30.82
CA ALA A 339 -39.56 -16.37 -31.05
C ALA A 339 -38.50 -15.47 -30.39
N GLU A 340 -38.68 -14.14 -30.41
CA GLU A 340 -37.75 -13.22 -29.75
C GLU A 340 -37.85 -13.31 -28.22
N MET A 341 -39.05 -13.51 -27.67
CA MET A 341 -39.25 -13.75 -26.23
C MET A 341 -38.55 -15.04 -25.79
N ASP A 342 -38.71 -16.13 -26.54
CA ASP A 342 -38.03 -17.40 -26.28
C ASP A 342 -36.51 -17.24 -26.39
N ARG A 343 -36.03 -16.49 -27.38
CA ARG A 343 -34.60 -16.19 -27.55
C ARG A 343 -34.04 -15.42 -26.35
N LEU A 344 -34.74 -14.41 -25.86
CA LEU A 344 -34.32 -13.63 -24.69
C LEU A 344 -34.27 -14.48 -23.42
N ILE A 345 -35.25 -15.36 -23.22
CA ILE A 345 -35.27 -16.29 -22.08
C ILE A 345 -34.08 -17.25 -22.16
N ALA A 346 -33.82 -17.84 -23.33
CA ALA A 346 -32.70 -18.76 -23.53
C ALA A 346 -31.34 -18.06 -23.36
N ASP A 347 -31.18 -16.84 -23.87
CA ASP A 347 -29.95 -16.04 -23.73
C ASP A 347 -29.72 -15.62 -22.26
N HIS A 348 -30.79 -15.26 -21.54
CA HIS A 348 -30.70 -14.99 -20.10
C HIS A 348 -30.33 -16.25 -19.31
N MET A 349 -30.95 -17.40 -19.61
CA MET A 349 -30.62 -18.67 -18.95
C MET A 349 -29.18 -19.08 -19.21
N THR A 350 -28.72 -19.04 -20.45
CA THR A 350 -27.34 -19.46 -20.80
C THR A 350 -26.30 -18.54 -20.16
N ARG A 351 -26.46 -17.22 -20.24
CA ARG A 351 -25.50 -16.26 -19.67
C ARG A 351 -25.48 -16.27 -18.15
N HIS A 352 -26.63 -16.32 -17.50
CA HIS A 352 -26.70 -16.16 -16.04
C HIS A 352 -26.67 -17.47 -15.27
N SER A 353 -27.27 -18.55 -15.76
CA SER A 353 -27.28 -19.82 -15.01
C SER A 353 -25.92 -20.53 -15.10
N SER A 354 -25.37 -20.70 -16.30
CA SER A 354 -24.11 -21.45 -16.47
C SER A 354 -22.92 -20.72 -15.85
N SER A 355 -22.82 -19.40 -16.06
CA SER A 355 -21.75 -18.59 -15.49
C SER A 355 -21.84 -18.49 -13.97
N ARG A 356 -23.03 -18.23 -13.40
CA ARG A 356 -23.17 -18.11 -11.95
C ARG A 356 -22.97 -19.44 -11.23
N ILE A 357 -23.44 -20.53 -11.81
CA ILE A 357 -23.23 -21.88 -11.27
C ILE A 357 -21.75 -22.25 -11.34
N ALA A 358 -21.07 -21.97 -12.45
CA ALA A 358 -19.63 -22.22 -12.60
C ALA A 358 -18.79 -21.38 -11.62
N ASP A 359 -19.14 -20.09 -11.43
CA ASP A 359 -18.47 -19.22 -10.45
C ASP A 359 -18.63 -19.75 -9.02
N LEU A 360 -19.85 -20.14 -8.64
CA LEU A 360 -20.12 -20.72 -7.32
C LEU A 360 -19.44 -22.08 -7.14
N GLN A 361 -19.37 -22.91 -8.19
CA GLN A 361 -18.61 -24.16 -8.17
C GLN A 361 -17.10 -23.92 -8.03
N GLY A 362 -16.55 -22.90 -8.69
CA GLY A 362 -15.15 -22.49 -8.53
C GLY A 362 -14.85 -21.97 -7.13
N GLN A 363 -15.77 -21.20 -6.53
CA GLN A 363 -15.65 -20.76 -5.14
C GLN A 363 -15.70 -21.95 -4.17
N LEU A 364 -16.64 -22.88 -4.37
CA LEU A 364 -16.76 -24.10 -3.57
C LEU A 364 -15.51 -24.99 -3.69
N SER A 365 -14.98 -25.20 -4.89
CA SER A 365 -13.78 -26.01 -5.09
C SER A 365 -12.56 -25.38 -4.42
N THR A 366 -12.42 -24.05 -4.51
CA THR A 366 -11.35 -23.32 -3.83
C THR A 366 -11.47 -23.44 -2.31
N GLN A 367 -12.68 -23.24 -1.76
CA GLN A 367 -12.94 -23.43 -0.33
C GLN A 367 -12.67 -24.87 0.11
N GLN A 368 -13.04 -25.86 -0.71
CA GLN A 368 -12.80 -27.27 -0.43
C GLN A 368 -11.29 -27.57 -0.33
N ILE A 369 -10.47 -27.00 -1.23
CA ILE A 369 -9.01 -27.13 -1.19
C ILE A 369 -8.45 -26.51 0.09
N VAL A 370 -8.89 -25.29 0.45
CA VAL A 370 -8.45 -24.61 1.68
C VAL A 370 -8.81 -25.43 2.91
N ILE A 371 -10.05 -25.95 2.97
CA ILE A 371 -10.49 -26.82 4.06
C ILE A 371 -9.65 -28.10 4.12
N SER A 372 -9.32 -28.70 2.98
CA SER A 372 -8.43 -29.88 2.94
C SER A 372 -7.05 -29.55 3.50
N HIS A 373 -6.45 -28.43 3.08
CA HIS A 373 -5.14 -28.01 3.56
C HIS A 373 -5.14 -27.74 5.07
N LEU A 374 -6.16 -27.05 5.59
CA LEU A 374 -6.33 -26.82 7.02
C LEU A 374 -6.52 -28.13 7.81
N LYS A 375 -7.24 -29.11 7.23
CA LYS A 375 -7.37 -30.45 7.82
C LYS A 375 -6.03 -31.18 7.88
N ASP A 376 -5.22 -31.08 6.83
CA ASP A 376 -3.89 -31.69 6.80
C ASP A 376 -2.94 -31.03 7.81
N GLN A 377 -2.98 -29.69 7.93
CA GLN A 377 -2.25 -28.97 8.98
C GLN A 377 -2.68 -29.40 10.39
N LEU A 378 -3.98 -29.56 10.64
CA LEU A 378 -4.48 -30.07 11.92
C LEU A 378 -4.02 -31.51 12.19
N LYS A 379 -3.95 -32.35 11.16
CA LYS A 379 -3.45 -33.71 11.28
C LYS A 379 -1.97 -33.73 11.66
N GLN A 380 -1.13 -32.94 10.98
CA GLN A 380 0.30 -32.80 11.31
C GLN A 380 0.50 -32.27 12.74
N LEU A 381 -0.29 -31.28 13.16
CA LEU A 381 -0.22 -30.78 14.54
C LEU A 381 -0.60 -31.84 15.58
N ASN A 382 -1.57 -32.70 15.28
CA ASN A 382 -1.89 -33.83 16.14
C ASN A 382 -0.75 -34.85 16.18
N GLU A 383 -0.14 -35.19 15.04
CA GLU A 383 1.01 -36.09 14.97
C GLU A 383 2.19 -35.55 15.81
N TYR A 384 2.50 -34.25 15.72
CA TYR A 384 3.51 -33.62 16.57
C TYR A 384 3.13 -33.61 18.05
N ARG A 385 1.85 -33.42 18.39
CA ARG A 385 1.39 -33.51 19.77
C ARG A 385 1.63 -34.91 20.34
N ASP A 386 1.28 -35.94 19.56
CA ASP A 386 1.45 -37.33 19.98
C ASP A 386 2.95 -37.69 20.10
N GLU A 387 3.81 -37.19 19.20
CA GLU A 387 5.27 -37.31 19.32
C GLU A 387 5.82 -36.63 20.60
N ILE A 388 5.33 -35.43 20.92
CA ILE A 388 5.68 -34.73 22.16
C ILE A 388 5.25 -35.53 23.39
N GLU A 389 4.09 -36.21 23.35
CA GLU A 389 3.63 -37.07 24.44
C GLU A 389 4.57 -38.26 24.66
N VAL A 390 5.04 -38.91 23.58
CA VAL A 390 6.03 -39.98 23.65
C VAL A 390 7.36 -39.48 24.22
N LEU A 391 7.87 -38.36 23.70
CA LEU A 391 9.13 -37.76 24.19
C LEU A 391 9.04 -37.33 25.65
N LYS A 392 7.87 -36.85 26.12
CA LYS A 392 7.64 -36.57 27.54
C LYS A 392 7.69 -37.84 28.38
N ALA A 393 7.07 -38.94 27.93
CA ALA A 393 7.12 -40.21 28.63
C ALA A 393 8.55 -40.78 28.72
N GLU A 394 9.33 -40.68 27.63
CA GLU A 394 10.74 -41.07 27.62
C GLU A 394 11.59 -40.22 28.56
N ARG A 395 11.40 -38.88 28.53
CA ARG A 395 12.05 -37.96 29.46
C ARG A 395 11.74 -38.35 30.92
N ASP A 396 10.48 -38.58 31.24
CA ASP A 396 10.06 -38.92 32.61
C ASP A 396 10.66 -40.26 33.05
N HIS A 397 10.77 -41.24 32.14
CA HIS A 397 11.46 -42.50 32.40
C HIS A 397 12.95 -42.30 32.68
N LEU A 398 13.64 -41.50 31.86
CA LEU A 398 15.07 -41.18 32.05
C LEU A 398 15.32 -40.36 33.31
N GLU A 399 14.41 -39.46 33.67
CA GLU A 399 14.48 -38.67 34.90
C GLU A 399 14.32 -39.58 36.12
N ASN A 400 13.35 -40.49 36.12
CA ASN A 400 13.18 -41.48 37.18
C ASN A 400 14.42 -42.40 37.31
N SER A 401 14.96 -42.86 36.20
CA SER A 401 16.20 -43.67 36.19
C SER A 401 17.39 -42.89 36.76
N ASN A 402 17.54 -41.60 36.41
CA ASN A 402 18.56 -40.73 36.99
C ASN A 402 18.37 -40.55 38.50
N VAL A 403 17.14 -40.35 38.96
CA VAL A 403 16.82 -40.25 40.39
C VAL A 403 17.23 -41.53 41.12
N ASP A 404 16.94 -42.70 40.57
CA ASP A 404 17.31 -43.97 41.18
C ASP A 404 18.82 -44.23 41.16
N LEU A 405 19.52 -43.85 40.09
CA LEU A 405 20.99 -43.88 40.05
C LEU A 405 21.59 -42.94 41.09
N ARG A 406 21.08 -41.72 41.24
CA ARG A 406 21.52 -40.78 42.29
C ARG A 406 21.31 -41.34 43.69
N LYS A 407 20.18 -41.99 43.96
CA LYS A 407 19.95 -42.69 45.23
C LYS A 407 20.96 -43.81 45.45
N LYS A 408 21.28 -44.60 44.43
CA LYS A 408 22.31 -45.65 44.52
C LYS A 408 23.69 -45.06 44.83
N VAL A 409 24.07 -43.96 44.16
CA VAL A 409 25.33 -43.25 44.45
C VAL A 409 25.35 -42.76 45.90
N ALA A 410 24.29 -42.08 46.36
CA ALA A 410 24.19 -41.62 47.74
C ALA A 410 24.26 -42.78 48.75
N ASN A 411 23.63 -43.93 48.46
CA ASN A 411 23.72 -45.11 49.31
C ASN A 411 25.15 -45.67 49.37
N LEU A 412 25.87 -45.70 48.23
CA LEU A 412 27.27 -46.11 48.20
C LEU A 412 28.16 -45.14 48.98
N GLU A 413 27.88 -43.83 48.90
CA GLU A 413 28.56 -42.82 49.72
C GLU A 413 28.31 -43.03 51.22
N CYS A 414 27.10 -43.43 51.62
CA CYS A 414 26.80 -43.79 53.01
C CYS A 414 27.52 -45.06 53.48
N LEU A 415 27.88 -45.96 52.55
CA LEU A 415 28.67 -47.17 52.84
C LEU A 415 30.18 -46.91 52.86
N ARG A 416 30.61 -45.64 52.76
CA ARG A 416 32.03 -45.27 52.73
C ARG A 416 32.69 -45.53 54.09
N THR A 417 33.67 -46.44 54.10
CA THR A 417 34.41 -46.78 55.32
C THR A 417 35.43 -45.69 55.66
N PRO A 418 35.80 -45.54 56.95
CA PRO A 418 36.84 -44.59 57.37
C PRO A 418 38.21 -44.86 56.74
N GLU A 419 38.50 -46.09 56.35
CA GLU A 419 39.70 -46.46 55.60
C GLU A 419 39.69 -45.88 54.18
N MET A 420 38.54 -45.93 53.47
CA MET A 420 38.41 -45.33 52.13
C MET A 420 38.60 -43.81 52.17
N LEU A 421 38.10 -43.13 53.21
CA LEU A 421 38.36 -41.70 53.43
C LEU A 421 39.86 -41.39 53.55
N GLN A 422 40.59 -42.23 54.28
CA GLN A 422 42.04 -42.06 54.46
C GLN A 422 42.81 -42.30 53.16
N TYR A 423 42.42 -43.31 52.36
CA TYR A 423 43.03 -43.56 51.06
C TYR A 423 42.85 -42.38 50.09
N GLU A 424 41.68 -41.75 50.07
CA GLU A 424 41.44 -40.57 49.24
C GLU A 424 42.32 -39.38 49.67
N ALA A 425 42.41 -39.08 50.96
CA ALA A 425 43.28 -38.02 51.48
C ALA A 425 44.77 -38.29 51.19
N LEU A 426 45.19 -39.56 51.21
CA LEU A 426 46.55 -39.95 50.80
C LEU A 426 46.76 -39.76 49.30
N ARG A 427 45.77 -40.10 48.48
CA ARG A 427 45.81 -39.90 47.02
C ARG A 427 45.92 -38.42 46.66
N GLU A 428 45.20 -37.55 47.34
CA GLU A 428 45.33 -36.09 47.17
C GLU A 428 46.74 -35.61 47.52
N LYS A 429 47.28 -36.03 48.68
CA LYS A 429 48.65 -35.70 49.08
C LYS A 429 49.70 -36.20 48.08
N LEU A 430 49.51 -37.40 47.52
CA LEU A 430 50.38 -37.94 46.48
C LEU A 430 50.30 -37.11 45.20
N SER A 431 49.10 -36.75 44.75
CA SER A 431 48.90 -35.87 43.58
C SER A 431 49.57 -34.52 43.75
N GLU A 432 49.43 -33.90 44.93
CA GLU A 432 50.13 -32.65 45.23
C GLU A 432 51.66 -32.81 45.24
N LEU A 433 52.15 -33.93 45.78
CA LEU A 433 53.58 -34.25 45.78
C LEU A 433 54.07 -34.43 44.34
N GLU A 434 53.37 -35.20 43.52
CA GLU A 434 53.66 -35.41 42.10
C GLU A 434 53.72 -34.07 41.36
N HIS A 435 52.72 -33.20 41.54
CA HIS A 435 52.72 -31.86 40.92
C HIS A 435 53.90 -30.98 41.39
N ARG A 436 54.22 -31.03 42.69
CA ARG A 436 55.40 -30.34 43.24
C ARG A 436 56.70 -30.91 42.67
N HIS A 437 56.79 -32.23 42.52
CA HIS A 437 57.95 -32.90 41.90
C HIS A 437 58.09 -32.51 40.44
N GLU A 438 57.01 -32.55 39.67
CA GLU A 438 57.00 -32.14 38.27
C GLU A 438 57.43 -30.68 38.11
N THR A 439 56.92 -29.78 38.96
CA THR A 439 57.33 -28.38 38.98
C THR A 439 58.83 -28.22 39.28
N ARG A 440 59.37 -28.97 40.26
CA ARG A 440 60.80 -28.96 40.58
C ARG A 440 61.63 -29.51 39.42
N GLU A 441 61.20 -30.59 38.78
CA GLU A 441 61.87 -31.13 37.59
C GLU A 441 61.88 -30.14 36.44
N GLN A 442 60.76 -29.47 36.15
CA GLN A 442 60.69 -28.43 35.13
C GLN A 442 61.70 -27.30 35.42
N LYS A 443 61.80 -26.85 36.67
CA LYS A 443 62.80 -25.86 37.11
C LYS A 443 64.24 -26.38 36.91
N LEU A 444 64.53 -27.61 37.31
CA LEU A 444 65.85 -28.22 37.12
C LEU A 444 66.21 -28.34 35.64
N ARG A 445 65.27 -28.80 34.80
CA ARG A 445 65.43 -28.86 33.33
C ARG A 445 65.70 -27.47 32.73
N ALA A 446 65.08 -26.41 33.25
CA ALA A 446 65.36 -25.04 32.84
C ALA A 446 66.79 -24.61 33.21
N VAL A 447 67.22 -24.84 34.46
CA VAL A 447 68.58 -24.53 34.91
C VAL A 447 69.64 -25.28 34.09
N VAL A 448 69.43 -26.57 33.80
CA VAL A 448 70.34 -27.36 32.96
C VAL A 448 70.44 -26.77 31.56
N ARG A 449 69.30 -26.41 30.93
CA ARG A 449 69.29 -25.74 29.62
C ARG A 449 70.05 -24.41 29.64
N ASP A 450 69.87 -23.60 30.68
CA ASP A 450 70.57 -22.33 30.84
C ASP A 450 72.08 -22.52 31.02
N LEU A 451 72.51 -23.52 31.79
CA LEU A 451 73.93 -23.85 31.98
C LEU A 451 74.56 -24.34 30.67
N VAL A 452 73.87 -25.19 29.92
CA VAL A 452 74.34 -25.65 28.60
C VAL A 452 74.47 -24.48 27.63
N ARG A 453 73.48 -23.57 27.60
CA ARG A 453 73.53 -22.35 26.79
C ARG A 453 74.72 -21.47 27.18
N ARG A 454 74.90 -21.16 28.47
CA ARG A 454 76.05 -20.37 28.95
C ARG A 454 77.37 -21.04 28.63
N ASN A 455 77.48 -22.36 28.77
CA ASN A 455 78.70 -23.09 28.41
C ASN A 455 78.97 -23.05 26.90
N ALA A 456 77.94 -23.07 26.05
CA ALA A 456 78.09 -22.91 24.61
C ALA A 456 78.55 -21.48 24.26
N GLU A 457 77.94 -20.46 24.85
CA GLU A 457 78.36 -19.05 24.74
C GLU A 457 79.80 -18.85 25.22
N GLN A 458 80.18 -19.50 26.32
CA GLN A 458 81.54 -19.44 26.86
C GLN A 458 82.58 -20.13 25.98
N ARG A 459 82.21 -21.12 25.17
CA ARG A 459 83.11 -21.74 24.19
C ARG A 459 83.19 -20.96 22.87
N ALA A 460 82.12 -20.25 22.50
CA ALA A 460 82.09 -19.42 21.31
C ALA A 460 82.99 -18.17 21.43
N LEU A 461 83.17 -17.65 22.65
CA LEU A 461 84.17 -16.62 22.96
C LEU A 461 85.50 -17.29 23.32
N GLY A 462 86.44 -17.33 22.36
CA GLY A 462 87.79 -17.85 22.60
C GLY A 462 88.49 -17.13 23.75
N GLU A 463 89.37 -17.82 24.48
CA GLU A 463 90.12 -17.23 25.61
C GLU A 463 90.91 -15.98 25.19
N GLU A 464 91.37 -15.94 23.93
CA GLU A 464 92.04 -14.79 23.32
C GLU A 464 91.13 -13.56 23.20
N ASP A 465 89.85 -13.74 22.83
CA ASP A 465 88.89 -12.63 22.73
C ASP A 465 88.52 -12.07 24.11
N ARG A 466 88.53 -12.88 25.17
CA ARG A 466 88.38 -12.39 26.55
C ARG A 466 89.60 -11.61 27.02
N SER A 467 90.81 -12.09 26.73
CA SER A 467 92.04 -11.37 27.04
C SER A 467 92.09 -10.02 26.32
N ALA A 468 91.69 -9.98 25.05
CA ALA A 468 91.58 -8.75 24.28
C ALA A 468 90.49 -7.81 24.80
N ALA A 469 89.30 -8.32 25.18
CA ALA A 469 88.23 -7.50 25.74
C ALA A 469 88.60 -6.89 27.10
N THR A 470 89.20 -7.69 28.00
CA THR A 470 89.67 -7.19 29.29
C THR A 470 90.84 -6.21 29.16
N MET A 471 91.71 -6.37 28.17
CA MET A 471 92.74 -5.36 27.84
C MET A 471 92.14 -4.07 27.30
N ARG A 472 91.11 -4.14 26.43
CA ARG A 472 90.38 -2.94 25.96
C ARG A 472 89.72 -2.20 27.12
N GLU A 473 89.10 -2.91 28.06
CA GLU A 473 88.48 -2.30 29.24
C GLU A 473 89.52 -1.60 30.14
N LYS A 474 90.66 -2.25 30.41
CA LYS A 474 91.78 -1.62 31.15
C LYS A 474 92.35 -0.39 30.45
N LEU A 475 92.41 -0.39 29.12
CA LEU A 475 92.84 0.77 28.34
C LEU A 475 91.87 1.93 28.47
N ILE A 476 90.56 1.66 28.47
CA ILE A 476 89.52 2.68 28.67
C ILE A 476 89.64 3.31 30.07
N ASP A 477 89.86 2.49 31.10
CA ASP A 477 90.05 3.00 32.47
C ASP A 477 91.32 3.83 32.61
N LYS A 478 92.42 3.43 31.97
CA LYS A 478 93.65 4.24 31.93
C LYS A 478 93.42 5.56 31.20
N ASN A 479 92.63 5.57 30.14
CA ASN A 479 92.28 6.78 29.42
C ASN A 479 91.41 7.72 30.28
N ARG A 480 90.47 7.17 31.08
CA ARG A 480 89.72 7.94 32.09
C ARG A 480 90.64 8.56 33.15
N GLN A 481 91.61 7.80 33.65
CA GLN A 481 92.61 8.31 34.60
C GLN A 481 93.41 9.47 33.98
N LEU A 482 93.84 9.34 32.72
CA LEU A 482 94.52 10.43 31.99
C LEU A 482 93.64 11.68 31.85
N CYS A 483 92.34 11.52 31.59
CA CYS A 483 91.40 12.65 31.58
C CYS A 483 91.29 13.32 32.96
N SER A 484 91.29 12.55 34.05
CA SER A 484 91.30 13.09 35.42
C SER A 484 92.59 13.90 35.68
N TYR A 485 93.74 13.34 35.33
CA TYR A 485 95.02 14.06 35.49
C TYR A 485 95.10 15.32 34.65
N ARG A 486 94.58 15.30 33.41
CA ARG A 486 94.48 16.52 32.60
C ARG A 486 93.63 17.58 33.28
N ALA A 487 92.46 17.20 33.79
CA ALA A 487 91.60 18.13 34.53
C ALA A 487 92.27 18.68 35.81
N GLU A 488 93.04 17.87 36.52
CA GLU A 488 93.82 18.32 37.68
C GLU A 488 94.93 19.30 37.29
N ILE A 489 95.66 19.02 36.20
CA ILE A 489 96.65 19.95 35.65
C ILE A 489 95.97 21.27 35.25
N ASP A 490 94.82 21.21 34.58
CA ASP A 490 94.07 22.40 34.20
C ASP A 490 93.66 23.23 35.42
N ARG A 491 93.24 22.59 36.52
CA ARG A 491 92.97 23.26 37.81
C ARG A 491 94.22 23.89 38.42
N ILE A 492 95.37 23.22 38.38
CA ILE A 492 96.63 23.78 38.88
C ILE A 492 97.03 24.99 38.03
N LEU A 493 96.89 24.90 36.70
CA LEU A 493 97.16 26.00 35.79
C LEU A 493 96.19 27.17 36.03
N GLU A 494 94.92 26.91 36.36
CA GLU A 494 93.97 27.93 36.79
C GLU A 494 94.38 28.60 38.10
N ALA A 495 94.75 27.82 39.12
CA ALA A 495 95.24 28.36 40.38
C ALA A 495 96.51 29.21 40.19
N LEU A 496 97.44 28.78 39.33
CA LEU A 496 98.63 29.57 38.99
C LEU A 496 98.27 30.87 38.26
N ARG A 497 97.30 30.83 37.32
CA ARG A 497 96.77 32.05 36.68
C ARG A 497 96.10 32.98 37.68
N GLU A 498 95.42 32.46 38.70
CA GLU A 498 94.86 33.26 39.79
C GLU A 498 95.95 33.88 40.66
N PHE A 499 97.00 33.12 41.02
CA PHE A 499 98.18 33.65 41.72
C PHE A 499 98.87 34.78 40.94
N ASP A 500 99.02 34.64 39.63
CA ASP A 500 99.58 35.69 38.77
C ASP A 500 98.66 36.92 38.66
N ARG A 501 97.34 36.74 38.75
CA ARG A 501 96.38 37.85 38.85
C ARG A 501 96.43 38.55 40.21
N TYR A 502 96.73 37.84 41.30
CA TYR A 502 96.94 38.42 42.63
C TYR A 502 98.31 39.11 42.79
N LYS A 503 99.30 38.83 41.93
CA LYS A 503 100.65 39.42 41.96
C LYS A 503 100.80 40.82 41.33
N ARG A 504 99.71 41.49 40.94
CA ARG A 504 99.70 42.95 40.66
C ARG A 504 98.46 43.55 41.34
N PRO A 505 98.54 44.47 42.33
CA PRO A 505 99.62 45.42 42.66
C PRO A 505 100.06 45.48 44.15
N GLY A 506 101.31 45.92 44.40
CA GLY A 506 101.67 46.71 45.59
C GLY A 506 102.45 46.04 46.73
N SER A 507 103.54 46.70 47.13
CA SER A 507 104.46 46.46 48.27
C SER A 507 105.53 45.38 48.05
N THR A 508 106.80 45.73 47.77
CA THR A 508 107.87 46.33 48.61
C THR A 508 108.45 45.41 49.68
N VAL A 509 109.78 45.47 49.75
CA VAL A 509 110.71 45.02 50.82
C VAL A 509 111.26 43.60 50.59
N GLU A 510 112.46 43.41 50.04
CA GLU A 510 113.83 43.67 50.56
C GLU A 510 114.26 42.79 51.75
N LEU A 511 115.44 42.16 51.59
CA LEU A 511 116.36 41.56 52.58
C LEU A 511 115.92 40.20 53.16
N LEU A 512 116.79 39.22 53.46
CA LEU A 512 118.24 38.96 53.32
C LEU A 512 118.47 37.46 53.61
N SER A 513 119.59 36.95 53.08
CA SER A 513 120.45 35.82 53.48
C SER A 513 119.99 34.76 54.50
N ASP A 514 120.09 33.48 54.10
CA ASP A 514 121.27 32.61 54.34
C ASP A 514 121.40 31.54 53.26
#